data_AF-A0A2I0WSY9-F1
#
_entry.id   AF-A0A2I0WSY9-F1
#
_cell.length_a   1.000
_cell.length_b   1.000
_cell.length_c   1.000
_cell.angle_alpha   90.00
_cell.angle_beta   90.00
_cell.angle_gamma   90.00
#
_symmetry.space_group_name_H-M   'P 1'
#
loop_
_entity.id
_entity.type
_entity.pdbx_description
1 polymer ?
#
loop_
_entity_poly.entity_id
_entity_poly.type
_entity_poly.pdbx_seq_one_letter_code
_entity_poly.pdbx_strand_id
1 'polypeptide(L)' 'MNEPEKILDYDVKQLRSRTIPDVKVLWKHSSENDATWENESEMKENHPHLFG' A
#
# COMPACT_ATOMS: atom_id res chain seq x y z
N MET A 1 5.09 -7.69 -14.47
CA MET A 1 4.36 -7.62 -13.19
C MET A 1 5.38 -7.21 -12.17
N ASN A 2 5.26 -6.01 -11.61
CA ASN A 2 6.17 -5.56 -10.56
C ASN A 2 5.69 -6.17 -9.24
N GLU A 3 6.62 -6.74 -8.48
CA GLU A 3 6.35 -7.33 -7.17
C GLU A 3 6.44 -6.21 -6.12
N PRO A 4 5.50 -6.11 -5.16
CA PRO A 4 5.60 -5.10 -4.11
C PRO A 4 6.75 -5.47 -3.17
N GLU A 5 7.67 -4.53 -2.97
CA GLU A 5 8.92 -4.74 -2.25
C GLU A 5 8.78 -4.44 -0.76
N LYS A 6 8.15 -3.30 -0.42
CA LYS A 6 7.90 -2.88 0.96
C LYS A 6 6.80 -1.84 1.06
N ILE A 7 6.21 -1.74 2.24
CA ILE A 7 5.34 -0.61 2.61
C ILE A 7 6.23 0.52 3.13
N LEU A 8 6.09 1.69 2.53
CA LEU A 8 6.80 2.91 2.90
C LEU A 8 6.05 3.72 3.94
N ASP A 9 4.71 3.73 3.88
CA ASP A 9 3.88 4.58 4.71
C ASP A 9 2.44 4.05 4.82
N TYR A 10 1.70 4.52 5.81
CA TYR A 10 0.30 4.20 6.07
C TYR A 10 -0.50 5.50 6.16
N ASP A 11 -1.60 5.59 5.42
CA ASP A 11 -2.52 6.72 5.49
C ASP A 11 -3.96 6.25 5.58
N VAL A 12 -4.83 7.11 6.09
CA VAL A 12 -6.22 6.80 6.30
C VAL A 12 -7.07 7.90 5.68
N LYS A 13 -7.64 7.60 4.51
CA LYS A 13 -8.56 8.50 3.82
C LYS A 13 -9.91 8.50 4.52
N GLN A 14 -10.22 9.62 5.15
CA GLN A 14 -11.53 9.87 5.73
C GLN A 14 -12.48 10.44 4.66
N LEU A 15 -13.48 9.66 4.28
CA LEU A 15 -14.62 10.11 3.48
C LEU A 15 -15.76 10.48 4.41
N ARG A 16 -16.75 11.24 3.90
CA ARG A 16 -17.91 11.71 4.68
C ARG A 16 -18.68 10.60 5.43
N SER A 17 -18.60 9.35 4.98
CA SER A 17 -19.34 8.22 5.54
C SER A 17 -18.49 6.98 5.82
N ARG A 18 -17.19 6.98 5.48
CA ARG A 18 -16.33 5.81 5.69
C ARG A 18 -14.87 6.21 5.81
N THR A 19 -14.11 5.32 6.40
CA THR A 19 -12.67 5.45 6.54
C THR A 19 -12.01 4.35 5.71
N ILE A 20 -11.11 4.73 4.81
CA ILE A 20 -10.41 3.80 3.92
C ILE A 20 -8.91 3.87 4.26
N PRO A 21 -8.34 2.82 4.87
CA PRO A 21 -6.91 2.76 5.09
C PRO A 21 -6.20 2.36 3.79
N ASP A 22 -5.17 3.13 3.46
CA ASP A 22 -4.30 2.93 2.30
C ASP A 22 -2.84 2.84 2.77
N VAL A 23 -2.01 2.15 1.98
CA VAL A 23 -0.58 2.00 2.23
C VAL A 23 0.20 2.46 1.02
N LYS A 24 1.32 3.14 1.27
CA LYS A 24 2.26 3.51 0.22
C LYS A 24 3.18 2.33 -0.06
N VAL A 25 3.10 1.76 -1.26
CA VAL A 25 3.81 0.56 -1.66
C VAL A 25 4.96 0.91 -2.60
N LEU A 26 6.18 0.53 -2.22
CA LEU A 26 7.31 0.51 -3.14
C LEU A 26 7.25 -0.74 -3.99
N TRP A 27 7.36 -0.59 -5.29
CA TRP A 27 7.42 -1.69 -6.25
C TRP A 27 8.85 -2.02 -6.62
N LYS A 28 9.14 -3.30 -6.80
CA LYS A 28 10.44 -3.79 -7.28
C LYS A 28 10.79 -3.11 -8.60
N HIS A 29 12.03 -2.61 -8.70
CA HIS A 29 12.54 -1.82 -9.82
C HIS A 29 11.94 -0.41 -9.98
N SER A 30 11.16 0.06 -9.02
CA SER A 30 10.66 1.45 -8.96
C SER A 30 11.40 2.24 -7.89
N SER A 31 11.37 3.57 -8.01
CA SER A 31 11.92 4.43 -6.96
C SER A 31 10.85 4.74 -5.90
N GLU A 32 11.26 5.22 -4.73
CA GLU A 32 10.30 5.66 -3.69
C GLU A 32 9.41 6.83 -4.14
N ASN A 33 9.83 7.56 -5.19
CA ASN A 33 9.03 8.60 -5.83
C ASN A 33 7.90 8.01 -6.70
N ASP A 34 8.08 6.79 -7.21
CA ASP A 34 7.12 6.08 -8.06
C ASP A 34 6.23 5.12 -7.24
N ALA A 35 6.38 5.12 -5.92
CA ALA A 35 5.55 4.32 -5.04
C ALA A 35 4.07 4.76 -5.12
N THR A 36 3.17 3.79 -5.18
CA THR A 36 1.72 4.04 -5.31
C THR A 36 1.02 3.86 -3.97
N TRP A 37 -0.15 4.47 -3.83
CA TRP A 37 -1.04 4.26 -2.68
C TRP A 37 -2.05 3.18 -3.04
N GLU A 38 -1.96 2.04 -2.36
CA GLU A 38 -2.83 0.89 -2.54
C GLU A 38 -3.69 0.66 -1.30
N ASN A 39 -4.82 -0.04 -1.46
CA ASN A 39 -5.68 -0.29 -0.31
C ASN A 39 -5.03 -1.26 0.68
N GLU A 40 -5.05 -0.93 1.97
CA GLU A 40 -4.43 -1.76 3.00
C GLU A 40 -5.04 -3.17 3.04
N SER A 41 -6.36 -3.27 2.90
CA SER A 41 -7.07 -4.55 3.03
C SER A 41 -6.71 -5.49 1.89
N GLU A 42 -6.67 -4.96 0.66
CA GLU A 42 -6.30 -5.72 -0.53
C GLU A 42 -4.82 -6.12 -0.50
N MET A 43 -3.94 -5.21 -0.07
CA MET A 43 -2.52 -5.52 0.07
C MET A 43 -2.27 -6.56 1.17
N LYS A 44 -3.04 -6.55 2.27
CA LYS A 44 -2.97 -7.59 3.31
C LYS A 44 -3.44 -8.95 2.81
N GLU A 45 -4.45 -8.99 1.95
CA GLU A 45 -4.97 -10.23 1.38
C GLU A 45 -4.01 -10.81 0.33
N ASN A 46 -3.51 -9.99 -0.58
CA ASN A 46 -2.66 -10.42 -1.69
C ASN A 46 -1.17 -10.54 -1.32
N HIS A 47 -0.70 -9.68 -0.40
CA HIS A 47 0.70 -9.59 0.01
C HIS A 47 0.85 -9.53 1.54
N PRO A 48 0.32 -10.53 2.28
CA PRO A 48 0.35 -10.53 3.75
C PRO A 48 1.76 -10.47 4.33
N HIS A 49 2.76 -10.95 3.59
CA HIS A 49 4.17 -10.94 3.98
C HIS A 49 4.76 -9.52 4.16
N LEU A 50 4.11 -8.48 3.62
CA LEU A 50 4.54 -7.09 3.78
C LEU A 50 4.08 -6.46 5.11
N PHE A 51 3.11 -7.08 5.80
CA PHE A 51 2.44 -6.54 6.99
C PHE A 51 2.83 -7.25 8.29
N GLY A 52 3.99 -7.93 8.30
CA GLY A 52 4.48 -8.75 9.41
C GLY A 52 4.51 -8.05 10.77
#